data_AF-A0AAW5SUB1-F1
#
_entry.id   AF-A0AAW5SUB1-F1
#
_cell.length_a   1.000
_cell.length_b   1.000
_cell.length_c   1.000
_cell.angle_alpha   90.00
_cell.angle_beta   90.00
_cell.angle_gamma   90.00
#
_symmetry.space_group_name_H-M   'P 1'
#
loop_
_entity.id
_entity.type
_entity.pdbx_description
1 polymer ?
#
loop_
_entity_poly.entity_id
_entity_poly.type
_entity_poly.pdbx_seq_one_letter_code
_entity_poly.pdbx_strand_id
1 'polypeptide(L)'
;MTTVHEHDPKALLRAAGLRVTAPRVAVLQALTDHPHSTADDVAGLARETLGSVSTQAVYDVLRACVTAGLVRRIEPAGSSARYETRAGDNHHHLVCRVCGAVADVDCAVGETPCLEPSDLAGFAVDEAEVVFWGICADCQAAAHN
;
A
#
# COMPACT_ATOMS: atom_id res chain seq x y z
N MET A 1 6.83 -23.24 -7.27
CA MET A 1 7.31 -23.62 -5.92
C MET A 1 7.82 -22.34 -5.27
N THR A 2 6.89 -21.47 -4.87
CA THR A 2 7.17 -20.10 -4.41
C THR A 2 7.54 -20.18 -2.94
N THR A 3 8.76 -19.80 -2.62
CA THR A 3 9.36 -19.96 -1.29
C THR A 3 8.67 -19.05 -0.28
N VAL A 4 8.37 -19.60 0.89
CA VAL A 4 7.74 -19.00 2.08
C VAL A 4 8.51 -17.81 2.71
N HIS A 5 9.49 -17.25 2.00
CA HIS A 5 10.38 -16.17 2.45
C HIS A 5 9.99 -14.78 1.95
N GLU A 6 8.99 -14.66 1.07
CA GLU A 6 8.64 -13.39 0.40
C GLU A 6 7.95 -12.36 1.34
N HIS A 7 7.55 -12.79 2.55
CA HIS A 7 6.78 -11.97 3.48
C HIS A 7 7.38 -11.85 4.89
N ASP A 8 8.61 -12.30 5.18
CA ASP A 8 9.21 -12.08 6.51
C ASP A 8 9.59 -10.60 6.68
N PRO A 9 8.91 -9.84 7.57
CA PRO A 9 9.19 -8.42 7.74
C PRO A 9 10.63 -8.15 8.17
N LYS A 10 11.24 -9.06 8.93
CA LYS A 10 12.62 -8.88 9.40
C LYS A 10 13.62 -9.04 8.26
N ALA A 11 13.37 -9.95 7.32
CA ALA A 11 14.21 -10.14 6.14
C ALA A 11 14.12 -8.91 5.22
N LEU A 12 12.90 -8.44 4.93
CA LEU A 12 12.65 -7.25 4.12
C LEU A 12 13.36 -6.00 4.67
N LEU A 13 13.24 -5.76 5.99
CA LEU A 13 13.91 -4.63 6.64
C LEU A 13 15.44 -4.71 6.50
N ARG A 14 16.04 -5.89 6.68
CA ARG A 14 17.50 -6.05 6.53
C ARG A 14 17.94 -5.84 5.09
N ALA A 15 17.21 -6.39 4.12
CA ALA A 15 17.49 -6.23 2.70
C ALA A 15 17.44 -4.75 2.28
N ALA A 16 16.51 -3.98 2.85
CA ALA A 16 16.38 -2.54 2.63
C ALA A 16 17.33 -1.67 3.48
N GLY A 17 18.26 -2.27 4.24
CA GLY A 17 19.21 -1.53 5.10
C GLY A 17 18.58 -0.86 6.32
N LEU A 18 17.33 -1.17 6.65
CA LEU A 18 16.63 -0.64 7.81
C LEU A 18 16.91 -1.47 9.07
N ARG A 19 17.11 -0.80 10.21
CA ARG A 19 17.17 -1.48 11.51
C ARG A 19 15.88 -2.26 11.76
N VAL A 20 16.00 -3.52 12.16
CA VAL A 20 14.87 -4.37 12.58
C VAL A 20 14.43 -3.96 13.98
N THR A 21 13.30 -3.27 14.09
CA THR A 21 12.70 -2.84 15.37
C THR A 21 11.28 -3.40 15.49
N ALA A 22 10.78 -3.56 16.71
CA ALA A 22 9.43 -4.09 16.92
C ALA A 22 8.33 -3.24 16.23
N PRO A 23 8.36 -1.89 16.25
CA PRO A 23 7.42 -1.07 15.48
C PRO A 23 7.48 -1.32 13.96
N ARG A 24 8.68 -1.45 13.38
CA ARG A 24 8.81 -1.70 11.93
C ARG A 24 8.26 -3.06 11.51
N VAL A 25 8.54 -4.08 12.32
CA VAL A 25 8.01 -5.43 12.09
C VAL A 25 6.49 -5.43 12.21
N ALA A 26 5.93 -4.79 13.25
CA ALA A 26 4.49 -4.72 13.45
C ALA A 26 3.77 -3.96 12.33
N VAL A 27 4.32 -2.85 11.84
CA VAL A 27 3.73 -2.09 10.73
C VAL A 27 3.71 -2.89 9.43
N LEU A 28 4.83 -3.54 9.07
CA LEU A 28 4.89 -4.36 7.86
C LEU A 28 3.97 -5.59 7.95
N GLN A 29 3.86 -6.21 9.12
CA GLN A 29 2.91 -7.30 9.35
C GLN A 29 1.46 -6.81 9.21
N ALA A 30 1.11 -5.68 9.84
CA ALA A 30 -0.22 -5.09 9.75
C ALA A 30 -0.63 -4.81 8.30
N LEU A 31 0.29 -4.29 7.46
CA LEU A 31 0.01 -4.04 6.04
C LEU A 31 -0.03 -5.31 5.19
N THR A 32 0.68 -6.36 5.59
CA THR A 32 0.62 -7.67 4.93
C THR A 32 -0.74 -8.34 5.17
N ASP A 33 -1.25 -8.24 6.39
CA ASP A 33 -2.53 -8.84 6.79
C ASP A 33 -3.73 -7.97 6.36
N HIS A 34 -3.53 -6.64 6.30
CA HIS A 34 -4.55 -5.65 5.97
C HIS A 34 -4.01 -4.66 4.91
N PRO A 35 -3.97 -5.04 3.63
CA PRO A 35 -3.53 -4.15 2.55
C PRO A 35 -4.46 -2.93 2.40
N HIS A 36 -3.92 -1.85 1.84
CA HIS A 36 -4.61 -0.58 1.61
C HIS A 36 -5.15 0.08 2.90
N SER A 37 -4.50 -0.18 4.03
CA SER A 37 -4.87 0.39 5.33
C SER A 37 -4.43 1.85 5.45
N THR A 38 -5.20 2.67 6.15
CA THR A 38 -4.78 4.04 6.50
C THR A 38 -3.70 4.00 7.57
N ALA A 39 -3.02 5.13 7.81
CA ALA A 39 -2.04 5.23 8.89
C ALA A 39 -2.68 4.99 10.28
N ASP A 40 -3.94 5.38 10.46
CA ASP A 40 -4.66 5.18 11.71
C ASP A 40 -5.05 3.71 11.92
N ASP A 41 -5.46 3.00 10.86
CA ASP A 41 -5.72 1.56 10.88
C ASP A 41 -4.44 0.80 11.28
N VAL A 42 -3.32 1.10 10.61
CA VAL A 42 -2.01 0.52 10.92
C VAL A 42 -1.60 0.81 12.37
N ALA A 43 -1.86 2.03 12.86
CA ALA A 43 -1.53 2.38 14.24
C ALA A 43 -2.39 1.61 15.26
N GLY A 44 -3.65 1.32 14.94
CA GLY A 44 -4.51 0.43 15.73
C GLY A 44 -3.92 -0.98 15.83
N LEU A 45 -3.68 -1.60 14.67
CA LEU A 45 -3.16 -2.97 14.55
C LEU A 45 -1.77 -3.12 15.21
N ALA A 46 -0.89 -2.14 15.03
CA ALA A 46 0.42 -2.14 15.66
C ALA A 46 0.33 -2.02 17.19
N ARG A 47 -0.62 -1.25 17.73
CA ARG A 47 -0.86 -1.18 19.18
C ARG A 47 -1.39 -2.49 19.74
N GLU A 48 -2.28 -3.17 19.02
CA GLU A 48 -2.78 -4.50 19.42
C GLU A 48 -1.63 -5.51 19.54
N THR A 49 -0.67 -5.44 18.62
CA THR A 49 0.50 -6.33 18.62
C THR A 49 1.54 -5.97 19.69
N LEU A 50 1.80 -4.67 19.92
CA LEU A 50 2.91 -4.19 20.76
C LEU A 50 2.48 -3.77 22.17
N GLY A 51 1.19 -3.68 22.44
CA GLY A 51 0.61 -3.09 23.67
C GLY A 51 0.64 -1.56 23.67
N SER A 52 1.74 -0.93 23.24
CA SER A 52 1.81 0.53 23.06
C SER A 52 2.77 0.94 21.94
N VAL A 53 2.32 1.88 21.10
CA VAL A 53 3.13 2.61 20.12
C VAL A 53 2.45 3.94 19.83
N SER A 54 3.22 5.02 19.72
CA SER A 54 2.65 6.33 19.39
C SER A 54 2.27 6.38 17.91
N THR A 55 1.22 7.15 17.60
CA THR A 55 0.84 7.40 16.20
C THR A 55 2.01 8.01 15.42
N GLN A 56 2.74 8.97 16.00
CA GLN A 56 3.93 9.56 15.36
C GLN A 56 4.98 8.50 14.98
N ALA A 57 5.26 7.53 15.87
CA ALA A 57 6.21 6.47 15.56
C ALA A 57 5.75 5.59 14.39
N VAL A 58 4.44 5.37 14.23
CA VAL A 58 3.87 4.65 13.09
C VAL A 58 4.04 5.45 11.80
N TYR A 59 3.75 6.76 11.81
CA TYR A 59 3.98 7.63 10.66
C TYR A 59 5.47 7.67 10.25
N ASP A 60 6.39 7.73 11.22
CA ASP A 60 7.83 7.72 10.95
C ASP A 60 8.29 6.38 10.33
N VAL A 61 7.70 5.27 10.80
CA VAL A 61 7.94 3.94 10.21
C VAL A 61 7.40 3.85 8.80
N LEU A 62 6.14 4.25 8.55
CA LEU A 62 5.54 4.24 7.22
C LEU A 62 6.37 5.07 6.24
N ARG A 63 6.76 6.29 6.63
CA ARG A 63 7.64 7.15 5.82
C ARG A 63 8.95 6.45 5.49
N ALA A 64 9.62 5.85 6.48
CA ALA A 64 10.89 5.16 6.26
C ALA A 64 10.74 3.95 5.33
N CYS A 65 9.65 3.19 5.45
CA CYS A 65 9.38 2.05 4.56
C CYS A 65 9.03 2.49 3.13
N VAL A 66 8.31 3.61 2.96
CA VAL A 66 8.04 4.21 1.65
C VAL A 66 9.35 4.68 0.99
N THR A 67 10.19 5.42 1.71
CA THR A 67 11.50 5.83 1.20
C THR A 67 12.38 4.64 0.81
N ALA A 68 12.23 3.51 1.52
CA ALA A 68 12.99 2.29 1.25
C ALA A 68 12.36 1.38 0.17
N GLY A 69 11.23 1.77 -0.42
CA GLY A 69 10.52 0.98 -1.43
C GLY A 69 9.84 -0.29 -0.90
N LEU A 70 9.72 -0.44 0.42
CA LEU A 70 9.05 -1.60 1.06
C LEU A 70 7.54 -1.42 1.18
N VAL A 71 7.07 -0.18 1.11
CA VAL A 71 5.66 0.17 1.24
C VAL A 71 5.32 1.17 0.14
N ARG A 72 4.20 0.96 -0.54
CA ARG A 72 3.61 1.96 -1.43
C ARG A 72 2.64 2.83 -0.65
N ARG A 73 2.60 4.13 -0.96
CA ARG A 73 1.59 5.08 -0.46
C ARG A 73 0.73 5.50 -1.63
N ILE A 74 -0.58 5.33 -1.50
CA ILE A 74 -1.57 5.79 -2.48
C ILE A 74 -2.48 6.82 -1.83
N GLU A 75 -2.89 7.82 -2.59
CA GLU A 75 -3.79 8.87 -2.08
C GLU A 75 -4.85 9.21 -3.12
N PRO A 76 -5.86 8.33 -3.31
CA PRO A 76 -6.96 8.62 -4.21
C PRO A 76 -7.64 9.94 -3.83
N ALA A 77 -7.88 10.79 -4.81
CA ALA A 77 -8.44 12.13 -4.60
C ALA A 77 -9.71 12.10 -3.74
N GLY A 78 -9.72 12.89 -2.65
CA GLY A 78 -10.85 12.95 -1.72
C GLY A 78 -10.89 11.84 -0.67
N SER A 79 -9.83 11.04 -0.55
CA SER A 79 -9.69 10.00 0.48
C SER A 79 -8.41 10.18 1.30
N SER A 80 -8.33 9.52 2.46
CA SER A 80 -7.09 9.48 3.25
C SER A 80 -6.04 8.62 2.55
N ALA A 81 -4.77 8.97 2.70
CA ALA A 81 -3.67 8.14 2.20
C ALA A 81 -3.73 6.72 2.78
N ARG A 82 -3.51 5.74 1.90
CA ARG A 82 -3.48 4.31 2.21
C ARG A 82 -2.11 3.74 1.89
N TYR A 83 -1.78 2.64 2.56
CA TYR A 83 -0.46 2.02 2.50
C TYR A 83 -0.60 0.52 2.24
N GLU A 84 0.41 -0.06 1.58
CA GLU A 84 0.48 -1.50 1.27
C GLU A 84 1.92 -1.96 1.10
N THR A 85 2.18 -3.25 1.27
CA THR A 85 3.51 -3.86 1.05
C THR A 85 3.76 -4.29 -0.39
N ARG A 86 2.70 -4.35 -1.21
CA ARG A 86 2.81 -4.59 -2.64
C ARG A 86 3.39 -3.34 -3.30
N ALA A 87 4.69 -3.34 -3.52
CA ALA A 87 5.44 -2.20 -4.03
C ALA A 87 6.44 -2.66 -5.09
N GLY A 88 6.76 -1.77 -6.04
CA GLY A 88 7.74 -2.04 -7.10
C GLY A 88 7.25 -2.93 -8.25
N ASP A 89 5.95 -3.24 -8.30
CA ASP A 89 5.28 -3.81 -9.47
C ASP A 89 4.35 -2.78 -10.13
N ASN A 90 3.64 -3.20 -11.19
CA ASN A 90 2.77 -2.31 -11.95
C ASN A 90 1.29 -2.68 -11.82
N HIS A 91 0.77 -2.57 -10.60
CA HIS A 91 -0.66 -2.66 -10.34
C HIS A 91 -1.28 -1.26 -10.17
N HIS A 92 -2.59 -1.22 -10.28
CA HIS A 92 -3.44 -0.05 -10.22
C HIS A 92 -4.55 -0.27 -9.21
N HIS A 93 -5.31 0.77 -8.89
CA HIS A 93 -6.32 0.70 -7.83
C HIS A 93 -7.72 0.98 -8.35
N LEU A 94 -8.66 0.14 -7.94
CA LEU A 94 -10.10 0.36 -8.05
C LEU A 94 -10.61 0.96 -6.73
N VAL A 95 -11.30 2.10 -6.79
CA VAL A 95 -11.83 2.78 -5.62
C VAL A 95 -13.35 2.90 -5.69
N CYS A 96 -14.03 2.39 -4.66
CA CYS A 96 -15.47 2.50 -4.52
C CYS A 96 -15.88 3.92 -4.12
N ARG A 97 -16.77 4.54 -4.90
CA ARG A 97 -17.31 5.87 -4.64
C ARG A 97 -18.24 5.96 -3.43
N VAL A 98 -18.74 4.82 -2.95
CA VAL A 98 -19.73 4.77 -1.86
C VAL A 98 -19.04 4.53 -0.51
N CYS A 99 -18.26 3.47 -0.39
CA CYS A 99 -17.62 3.08 0.88
C CYS A 99 -16.11 3.37 0.94
N GLY A 100 -15.49 3.80 -0.17
CA GLY A 100 -14.05 4.05 -0.22
C GLY A 100 -13.17 2.79 -0.17
N ALA A 101 -13.75 1.59 -0.34
CA ALA A 101 -13.00 0.35 -0.48
C ALA A 101 -12.06 0.41 -1.68
N VAL A 102 -10.88 -0.20 -1.53
CA VAL A 102 -9.83 -0.25 -2.54
C VAL A 102 -9.54 -1.71 -2.89
N ALA A 103 -9.33 -1.98 -4.17
CA ALA A 103 -8.88 -3.27 -4.65
C ALA A 103 -7.79 -3.10 -5.71
N ASP A 104 -6.85 -4.03 -5.73
CA ASP A 104 -5.82 -4.11 -6.76
C ASP A 104 -6.37 -4.59 -8.10
N VAL A 105 -5.82 -4.03 -9.17
CA VAL A 105 -5.95 -4.58 -10.51
C VAL A 105 -4.59 -4.52 -11.19
N ASP A 106 -4.14 -5.65 -11.74
CA ASP A 106 -2.92 -5.67 -12.55
C ASP A 106 -3.10 -4.78 -13.78
N CYS A 107 -2.01 -4.23 -14.30
CA CYS A 107 -2.08 -3.41 -15.51
C CYS A 107 -2.77 -4.17 -16.66
N ALA A 108 -3.74 -3.51 -17.30
CA ALA A 108 -4.63 -4.13 -18.28
C ALA A 108 -3.93 -4.76 -19.49
N VAL A 109 -2.69 -4.35 -19.79
CA VAL A 109 -1.89 -4.85 -20.93
C VAL A 109 -0.80 -5.84 -20.53
N GLY A 110 -0.60 -6.12 -19.24
CA GLY A 110 0.48 -6.98 -18.73
C GLY A 110 1.90 -6.39 -18.81
N GLU A 111 2.14 -5.42 -19.70
CA GLU A 111 3.32 -4.55 -19.72
C GLU A 111 3.10 -3.27 -18.89
N THR A 112 4.12 -2.41 -18.74
CA THR A 112 4.06 -1.19 -17.92
C THR A 112 4.00 0.13 -18.72
N PRO A 113 3.10 0.29 -19.72
CA PRO A 113 3.08 1.49 -20.55
C PRO A 113 2.70 2.76 -19.79
N CYS A 114 2.05 2.63 -18.63
CA CYS A 114 1.77 3.74 -17.74
C CYS A 114 3.05 4.38 -17.17
N LEU A 115 4.14 3.62 -17.03
CA LEU A 115 5.47 4.14 -16.65
C LEU A 115 6.28 4.65 -17.86
N GLU A 116 5.85 4.34 -19.08
CA GLU A 116 6.50 4.74 -20.33
C GLU A 116 5.54 5.60 -21.18
N PRO A 117 5.23 6.83 -20.74
CA PRO A 117 4.37 7.72 -21.52
C PRO A 117 5.02 8.00 -22.88
N SER A 118 4.18 8.18 -23.91
CA SER A 118 4.63 8.39 -25.30
C SER A 118 5.49 9.64 -25.50
N ASP A 119 5.43 10.60 -24.58
CA ASP A 119 6.32 11.75 -24.48
C ASP A 119 6.61 12.05 -23.00
N LEU A 120 7.89 12.02 -22.63
CA LEU A 120 8.34 12.32 -21.26
C LEU A 120 8.47 13.83 -21.00
N ALA A 121 8.46 14.68 -22.04
CA ALA A 121 8.61 16.13 -21.94
C ALA A 121 9.79 16.60 -21.05
N GLY A 122 10.86 15.78 -20.94
CA GLY A 122 12.04 16.04 -20.10
C GLY A 122 11.90 15.67 -18.62
N PHE A 123 10.80 15.05 -18.19
CA PHE A 123 10.63 14.55 -16.82
C PHE A 123 11.37 13.21 -16.63
N ALA A 124 11.92 13.02 -15.43
CA ALA A 124 12.34 11.71 -14.94
C ALA A 124 11.17 11.11 -14.16
N VAL A 125 10.43 10.19 -14.78
CA VAL A 125 9.28 9.52 -14.17
C VAL A 125 9.77 8.38 -13.30
N ASP A 126 9.40 8.38 -12.02
CA ASP A 126 9.68 7.31 -11.06
C ASP A 126 8.42 6.55 -10.63
N GLU A 127 7.22 7.11 -10.85
CA GLU A 127 5.94 6.48 -10.58
C GLU A 127 4.84 6.90 -11.57
N ALA A 128 3.91 5.98 -11.83
CA ALA A 128 2.63 6.26 -12.47
C ALA A 128 1.50 5.62 -11.65
N GLU A 129 0.43 6.38 -11.42
CA GLU A 129 -0.74 5.92 -10.69
C GLU A 129 -1.97 5.99 -11.60
N VAL A 130 -2.66 4.86 -11.75
CA VAL A 130 -3.95 4.78 -12.44
C VAL A 130 -4.99 4.40 -11.41
N VAL A 131 -6.01 5.23 -11.26
CA VAL A 131 -7.12 4.98 -10.33
C VAL A 131 -8.42 4.86 -11.10
N PHE A 132 -9.03 3.69 -11.02
CA PHE A 132 -10.36 3.42 -11.55
C PHE A 132 -11.42 3.68 -10.48
N TRP A 133 -12.44 4.45 -10.80
CA TRP A 133 -13.48 4.80 -9.83
C TRP A 133 -14.82 4.16 -10.20
N GLY A 134 -15.40 3.40 -9.27
CA GLY A 134 -16.63 2.65 -9.49
C GLY A 134 -17.45 2.44 -8.22
N ILE A 135 -18.28 1.39 -8.19
CA ILE A 135 -19.03 0.96 -7.01
C ILE A 135 -18.70 -0.51 -6.78
N CYS A 136 -18.27 -0.89 -5.57
CA CYS A 136 -17.95 -2.28 -5.26
C CYS A 136 -19.20 -3.17 -5.26
N ALA A 137 -19.01 -4.49 -5.35
CA ALA A 137 -20.10 -5.46 -5.38
C ALA A 137 -21.04 -5.33 -4.18
N ASP A 138 -20.49 -5.14 -2.97
CA ASP A 138 -21.27 -4.99 -1.75
C ASP A 138 -22.19 -3.76 -1.78
N CYS A 139 -21.68 -2.61 -2.25
CA CYS A 139 -22.48 -1.40 -2.38
C CYS A 139 -23.50 -1.48 -3.53
N GLN A 140 -23.19 -2.19 -4.62
CA GLN A 140 -24.18 -2.47 -5.66
C GLN A 140 -25.32 -3.32 -5.10
N ALA A 141 -25.00 -4.41 -4.39
CA ALA A 141 -25.99 -5.28 -3.77
C ALA A 141 -26.86 -4.54 -2.73
N ALA A 142 -26.27 -3.67 -1.92
CA ALA A 142 -26.99 -2.86 -0.93
C ALA A 142 -27.95 -1.85 -1.56
N ALA A 143 -27.68 -1.35 -2.77
CA ALA A 143 -28.55 -0.41 -3.47
C ALA A 143 -29.75 -1.08 -4.18
N HIS A 144 -29.73 -2.41 -4.31
CA HIS A 144 -30.80 -3.20 -4.91
C HIS A 144 -31.79 -3.79 -3.90
N ASN A 145 -31.59 -3.51 -2.60
CA ASN A 145 -32.52 -3.83 -1.50
C ASN A 145 -33.23 -2.57 -1.01
#